data_AF-B8XLU9-F1
#
_entry.id   AF-B8XLU9-F1
#
_cell.length_a   1.000
_cell.length_b   1.000
_cell.length_c   1.000
_cell.angle_alpha   90.00
_cell.angle_beta   90.00
_cell.angle_gamma   90.00
#
_symmetry.space_group_name_H-M   'P 1'
#
loop_
_entity.id
_entity.type
_entity.pdbx_description
1 polymer ?
#
loop_
_entity_poly.entity_id
_entity_poly.type
_entity_poly.pdbx_seq_one_letter_code
_entity_poly.pdbx_strand_id
1 'polypeptide(L)'
;KSNIGHTQAAAGVAGVIKMVMAMRHGELPVTLHVDEPSPHVDWSAGDVRLLTEPVAWPGEGRPRRAGVSSFGVSGTNAHVILEEPPAAEPKPVAEGEAPVPVGVDLLPWVVSGRDVAGLRAQAAQLAGFVRAQRAAGAVDGLWPAGVAAGLAGRAGLEQRAVVTGQDVEALLSGLDAVGAGEPAEGVTTGTATPGSGVVFVFPRQGGQWVGMGRELLDSWPVFADRLAVCERALDPFVDWSLREVLTGSDEKWLGRVDVVQPVLWAVMVSLAEVWRAAGVEPDAVVGHSQGEIAAAVVAGRLSVEDGARVVALRSRALLRLSGQGAMASVALDAVEVEGVLPGSVTVAAVNAPGQVVVSGPPDEIAELCVRLDERGVRARRIEVDYASHHAQVEAIEEELRAGLEGLSSRGSEVMMWSTVTGEPVRDEELDASYWYRNLR
;
A
#
# COMPACT_ATOMS: atom_id res chain seq x y z
N LYS A 1 -37.86 -11.18 -29.65
CA LYS A 1 -39.19 -11.61 -29.17
C LYS A 1 -39.43 -13.09 -29.43
N SER A 2 -39.13 -13.60 -30.63
CA SER A 2 -39.18 -15.05 -30.94
C SER A 2 -38.51 -15.96 -29.88
N ASN A 3 -37.42 -15.54 -29.26
CA ASN A 3 -36.68 -16.36 -28.28
C ASN A 3 -37.14 -16.16 -26.81
N ILE A 4 -37.61 -14.96 -26.44
CA ILE A 4 -37.83 -14.55 -25.04
C ILE A 4 -39.21 -13.96 -24.77
N GLY A 5 -40.13 -14.05 -25.73
CA GLY A 5 -41.43 -13.40 -25.70
C GLY A 5 -41.37 -11.86 -25.81
N HIS A 6 -42.49 -11.20 -25.49
CA HIS A 6 -42.58 -9.75 -25.44
C HIS A 6 -42.38 -9.27 -23.99
N THR A 7 -41.19 -8.76 -23.67
CA THR A 7 -40.81 -8.27 -22.32
C THR A 7 -41.36 -6.88 -22.00
N GLN A 8 -42.52 -6.54 -22.56
CA GLN A 8 -43.22 -5.25 -22.41
C GLN A 8 -42.27 -4.04 -22.50
N ALA A 9 -42.15 -3.26 -21.44
CA ALA A 9 -41.31 -2.06 -21.38
C ALA A 9 -39.83 -2.33 -21.70
N ALA A 10 -39.33 -3.54 -21.42
CA ALA A 10 -37.95 -3.93 -21.71
C ALA A 10 -37.73 -4.43 -23.15
N ALA A 11 -38.76 -4.46 -24.00
CA ALA A 11 -38.65 -5.05 -25.34
C ALA A 11 -37.68 -4.29 -26.26
N GLY A 12 -37.65 -2.95 -26.15
CA GLY A 12 -36.72 -2.11 -26.92
C GLY A 12 -35.26 -2.39 -26.54
N VAL A 13 -34.93 -2.31 -25.24
CA VAL A 13 -33.57 -2.53 -24.75
C VAL A 13 -33.10 -3.98 -24.95
N ALA A 14 -33.99 -4.97 -24.87
CA ALA A 14 -33.66 -6.35 -25.22
C ALA A 14 -33.23 -6.48 -26.70
N GLY A 15 -33.85 -5.72 -27.60
CA GLY A 15 -33.43 -5.63 -29.01
C GLY A 15 -32.05 -4.98 -29.16
N VAL A 16 -31.76 -3.94 -28.38
CA VAL A 16 -30.43 -3.31 -28.33
C VAL A 16 -29.37 -4.30 -27.84
N ILE A 17 -29.60 -4.99 -26.72
CA ILE A 17 -28.67 -5.99 -26.17
C ILE A 17 -28.38 -7.09 -27.20
N LYS A 18 -29.41 -7.61 -27.89
CA LYS A 18 -29.24 -8.58 -28.98
C LYS A 18 -28.25 -8.06 -30.03
N MET A 19 -28.47 -6.83 -30.51
CA MET A 19 -27.66 -6.29 -31.60
C MET A 19 -26.23 -5.95 -31.16
N VAL A 20 -26.03 -5.46 -29.93
CA VAL A 20 -24.69 -5.25 -29.36
C VAL A 20 -23.92 -6.57 -29.25
N MET A 21 -24.57 -7.65 -28.79
CA MET A 21 -23.93 -8.98 -28.73
C MET A 21 -23.65 -9.52 -30.13
N ALA A 22 -24.55 -9.35 -31.09
CA ALA A 22 -24.34 -9.74 -32.48
C ALA A 22 -23.13 -9.02 -33.12
N MET A 23 -22.95 -7.73 -32.83
CA MET A 23 -21.77 -6.97 -33.26
C MET A 23 -20.49 -7.49 -32.61
N ARG A 24 -20.50 -7.75 -31.29
CA ARG A 24 -19.33 -8.29 -30.56
C ARG A 24 -18.89 -9.65 -31.08
N HIS A 25 -19.83 -10.51 -31.44
CA HIS A 25 -19.54 -11.87 -31.92
C HIS A 25 -19.40 -11.95 -33.45
N GLY A 26 -19.71 -10.87 -34.18
CA GLY A 26 -19.68 -10.87 -35.64
C GLY A 26 -20.65 -11.86 -36.27
N GLU A 27 -21.80 -12.10 -35.64
CA GLU A 27 -22.82 -13.07 -36.10
C GLU A 27 -24.22 -12.56 -35.76
N LEU A 28 -25.14 -12.66 -36.73
CA LEU A 28 -26.56 -12.36 -36.56
C LEU A 28 -27.31 -13.64 -36.17
N PRO A 29 -27.94 -13.70 -34.98
CA PRO A 29 -28.64 -14.89 -34.54
C PRO A 29 -30.03 -15.01 -35.17
N VAL A 30 -30.45 -16.26 -35.37
CA VAL A 30 -31.73 -16.67 -35.95
C VAL A 30 -32.96 -16.09 -35.24
N THR A 31 -34.00 -15.78 -36.01
CA THR A 31 -35.37 -15.58 -35.51
C THR A 31 -36.15 -16.88 -35.57
N LEU A 32 -36.77 -17.27 -34.46
CA LEU A 32 -37.51 -18.54 -34.37
C LEU A 32 -38.95 -18.40 -34.89
N HIS A 33 -39.59 -19.56 -35.13
CA HIS A 33 -41.00 -19.69 -35.56
C HIS A 33 -41.29 -19.08 -36.93
N VAL A 34 -40.34 -19.23 -37.85
CA VAL A 34 -40.49 -18.84 -39.27
C VAL A 34 -40.32 -20.09 -40.13
N ASP A 35 -41.32 -20.97 -40.09
CA ASP A 35 -41.38 -22.14 -41.01
C ASP A 35 -41.81 -21.67 -42.41
N GLU A 36 -42.72 -20.69 -42.48
CA GLU A 36 -43.14 -20.00 -43.70
C GLU A 36 -43.26 -18.48 -43.41
N PRO A 37 -42.67 -17.58 -44.23
CA PRO A 37 -42.85 -16.14 -44.07
C PRO A 37 -44.31 -15.72 -44.20
N SER A 38 -44.71 -14.63 -43.50
CA SER A 38 -46.12 -14.19 -43.54
C SER A 38 -46.57 -13.85 -44.97
N PRO A 39 -47.72 -14.37 -45.46
CA PRO A 39 -48.22 -14.10 -46.80
C PRO A 39 -48.80 -12.69 -46.98
N HIS A 40 -48.94 -11.93 -45.88
CA HIS A 40 -49.46 -10.56 -45.89
C HIS A 40 -48.39 -9.50 -46.18
N VAL A 41 -47.15 -9.92 -46.43
CA VAL A 41 -46.02 -9.05 -46.77
C VAL A 41 -45.45 -9.53 -48.11
N ASP A 42 -45.27 -8.62 -49.06
CA ASP A 42 -44.54 -8.91 -50.29
C ASP A 42 -43.03 -8.88 -50.02
N TRP A 43 -42.46 -10.04 -49.67
CA TRP A 43 -41.03 -10.20 -49.41
C TRP A 43 -40.15 -10.06 -50.65
N SER A 44 -40.74 -10.03 -51.86
CA SER A 44 -39.99 -9.86 -53.12
C SER A 44 -39.76 -8.39 -53.49
N ALA A 45 -40.52 -7.46 -52.89
CA ALA A 45 -40.51 -6.05 -53.23
C ALA A 45 -39.29 -5.25 -52.70
N GLY A 46 -38.40 -5.84 -51.91
CA GLY A 46 -37.23 -5.13 -51.37
C GLY A 46 -36.14 -6.03 -50.81
N ASP A 47 -35.08 -5.40 -50.26
CA ASP A 47 -33.87 -6.09 -49.80
C ASP A 47 -33.95 -6.59 -48.33
N VAL A 48 -35.15 -6.88 -47.84
CA VAL A 48 -35.38 -7.34 -46.46
C VAL A 48 -35.49 -8.86 -46.42
N ARG A 49 -34.68 -9.51 -45.59
CA ARG A 49 -34.68 -10.97 -45.40
C ARG A 49 -34.85 -11.33 -43.94
N LEU A 50 -35.62 -12.39 -43.67
CA LEU A 50 -35.71 -12.97 -42.33
C LEU A 50 -34.45 -13.78 -42.03
N LEU A 51 -33.93 -13.65 -40.80
CA LEU A 51 -32.77 -14.43 -40.33
C LEU A 51 -33.23 -15.82 -39.90
N THR A 52 -33.51 -16.73 -40.83
CA THR A 52 -33.95 -18.11 -40.55
C THR A 52 -32.81 -19.06 -40.18
N GLU A 53 -31.57 -18.60 -40.32
CA GLU A 53 -30.34 -19.28 -39.91
C GLU A 53 -29.34 -18.25 -39.33
N PRO A 54 -28.32 -18.67 -38.57
CA PRO A 54 -27.23 -17.79 -38.17
C PRO A 54 -26.48 -17.26 -39.39
N VAL A 55 -26.24 -15.95 -39.44
CA VAL A 55 -25.54 -15.32 -40.56
C VAL A 55 -24.28 -14.64 -40.04
N ALA A 56 -23.12 -15.06 -40.56
CA ALA A 56 -21.87 -14.38 -40.29
C ALA A 56 -21.98 -12.91 -40.71
N TRP A 57 -21.55 -12.02 -39.83
CA TRP A 57 -21.58 -10.58 -40.03
C TRP A 57 -20.16 -10.03 -39.89
N PRO A 58 -19.26 -10.27 -40.86
CA PRO A 58 -17.90 -9.76 -40.80
C PRO A 58 -17.87 -8.23 -40.97
N GLY A 59 -16.97 -7.55 -40.24
CA GLY A 59 -16.73 -6.11 -40.36
C GLY A 59 -15.85 -5.79 -41.57
N GLU A 60 -16.39 -5.93 -42.78
CA GLU A 60 -15.65 -5.76 -44.04
C GLU A 60 -15.49 -4.28 -44.41
N GLY A 61 -14.50 -3.60 -43.83
CA GLY A 61 -14.09 -2.24 -44.22
C GLY A 61 -15.09 -1.12 -43.91
N ARG A 62 -16.21 -1.44 -43.23
CA ARG A 62 -17.20 -0.49 -42.73
C ARG A 62 -17.70 -0.94 -41.37
N PRO A 63 -18.03 -0.01 -40.44
CA PRO A 63 -18.56 -0.38 -39.14
C PRO A 63 -19.93 -1.05 -39.31
N ARG A 64 -20.17 -2.11 -38.56
CA ARG A 64 -21.49 -2.77 -38.52
C ARG A 64 -22.53 -1.79 -37.98
N ARG A 65 -23.68 -1.73 -38.64
CA ARG A 65 -24.81 -0.88 -38.24
C ARG A 65 -26.11 -1.67 -38.19
N ALA A 66 -26.95 -1.39 -37.19
CA ALA A 66 -28.26 -2.00 -37.05
C ALA A 66 -29.31 -0.99 -36.59
N GLY A 67 -30.52 -1.10 -37.12
CA GLY A 67 -31.70 -0.40 -36.60
C GLY A 67 -32.45 -1.25 -35.58
N VAL A 68 -32.90 -0.65 -34.48
CA VAL A 68 -33.80 -1.26 -33.49
C VAL A 68 -35.06 -0.42 -33.39
N SER A 69 -36.21 -1.02 -33.73
CA SER A 69 -37.52 -0.37 -33.65
C SER A 69 -38.35 -0.88 -32.48
N SER A 70 -39.08 0.02 -31.81
CA SER A 70 -40.08 -0.31 -30.79
C SER A 70 -41.33 0.56 -30.97
N PHE A 71 -42.49 -0.09 -31.07
CA PHE A 71 -43.77 0.56 -31.33
C PHE A 71 -44.72 0.28 -30.17
N GLY A 72 -45.06 1.32 -29.41
CA GLY A 72 -45.95 1.22 -28.26
C GLY A 72 -47.42 1.20 -28.67
N VAL A 73 -48.25 0.53 -27.88
CA VAL A 73 -49.71 0.49 -28.11
C VAL A 73 -50.37 1.87 -28.05
N SER A 74 -49.75 2.83 -27.36
CA SER A 74 -50.18 4.24 -27.33
C SER A 74 -49.99 4.98 -28.66
N GLY A 75 -49.31 4.38 -29.65
CA GLY A 75 -48.91 5.01 -30.90
C GLY A 75 -47.54 5.71 -30.85
N THR A 76 -46.86 5.71 -29.70
CA THR A 76 -45.51 6.25 -29.59
C THR A 76 -44.49 5.27 -30.19
N ASN A 77 -43.71 5.75 -31.15
CA ASN A 77 -42.72 4.96 -31.88
C ASN A 77 -41.30 5.45 -31.56
N ALA A 78 -40.38 4.52 -31.40
CA ALA A 78 -38.96 4.80 -31.25
C ALA A 78 -38.13 3.95 -32.23
N HIS A 79 -37.09 4.55 -32.81
CA HIS A 79 -36.11 3.88 -33.66
C HIS A 79 -34.71 4.34 -33.28
N VAL A 80 -33.79 3.41 -33.07
CA VAL A 80 -32.39 3.69 -32.72
C VAL A 80 -31.48 3.03 -33.74
N ILE A 81 -30.45 3.76 -34.17
CA ILE A 81 -29.37 3.23 -35.01
C ILE A 81 -28.18 2.96 -34.10
N LEU A 82 -27.69 1.72 -34.14
CA LEU A 82 -26.50 1.26 -33.43
C LEU A 82 -25.34 1.14 -34.42
N GLU A 83 -24.15 1.49 -33.99
CA GLU A 83 -22.91 1.32 -34.74
C GLU A 83 -21.88 0.62 -33.84
N GLU A 84 -21.11 -0.29 -34.43
CA GLU A 84 -19.96 -0.93 -33.79
C GLU A 84 -18.95 0.13 -33.31
N PRO A 85 -18.35 0.00 -32.10
CA PRO A 85 -17.32 0.93 -31.66
C PRO A 85 -16.12 0.89 -32.62
N PRO A 86 -15.36 2.00 -32.76
CA PRO A 86 -14.11 1.96 -33.50
C PRO A 86 -13.20 0.86 -32.94
N ALA A 87 -12.39 0.25 -33.81
CA ALA A 87 -11.39 -0.71 -33.37
C ALA A 87 -10.53 -0.07 -32.28
N ALA A 88 -10.35 -0.76 -31.16
CA ALA A 88 -9.50 -0.27 -30.08
C ALA A 88 -8.06 -0.20 -30.61
N GLU A 89 -7.60 1.01 -30.93
CA GLU A 89 -6.17 1.22 -31.12
C GLU A 89 -5.48 0.97 -29.78
N PRO A 90 -4.36 0.21 -29.76
CA PRO A 90 -3.57 0.10 -28.55
C PRO A 90 -3.15 1.51 -28.15
N LYS A 91 -3.70 2.02 -27.04
CA LYS A 91 -3.21 3.27 -26.47
C LYS A 91 -1.72 3.06 -26.18
N PRO A 92 -0.83 3.92 -26.69
CA PRO A 92 0.54 3.94 -26.22
C PRO A 92 0.48 4.08 -24.70
N VAL A 93 1.14 3.18 -23.97
CA VAL A 93 1.40 3.40 -22.56
C VAL A 93 2.19 4.70 -22.51
N ALA A 94 1.63 5.75 -21.91
CA ALA A 94 2.35 7.02 -21.85
C ALA A 94 3.65 6.80 -21.10
N GLU A 95 4.78 7.17 -21.69
CA GLU A 95 6.06 7.21 -21.00
C GLU A 95 5.91 8.14 -19.78
N GLY A 96 5.86 7.57 -18.57
CA GLY A 96 5.70 8.30 -17.31
C GLY A 96 4.40 8.05 -16.52
N GLU A 97 3.49 7.17 -16.96
CA GLU A 97 2.32 6.81 -16.16
C GLU A 97 2.61 5.66 -15.17
N ALA A 98 2.58 6.02 -13.88
CA ALA A 98 2.71 5.22 -12.66
C ALA A 98 3.91 4.24 -12.61
N PRO A 99 4.73 4.29 -11.56
CA PRO A 99 5.85 3.37 -11.39
C PRO A 99 5.30 1.97 -11.10
N VAL A 100 5.08 1.20 -12.15
CA VAL A 100 4.73 -0.22 -12.02
C VAL A 100 5.97 -0.93 -11.50
N PRO A 101 5.88 -1.64 -10.37
CA PRO A 101 6.99 -2.41 -9.88
C PRO A 101 7.46 -3.44 -10.92
N VAL A 102 8.77 -3.51 -11.13
CA VAL A 102 9.41 -4.38 -12.12
C VAL A 102 9.75 -5.71 -11.45
N GLY A 103 9.34 -6.82 -12.06
CA GLY A 103 9.68 -8.16 -11.56
C GLY A 103 8.99 -8.55 -10.25
N VAL A 104 7.94 -7.84 -9.84
CA VAL A 104 7.07 -8.35 -8.77
C VAL A 104 6.10 -9.37 -9.34
N ASP A 105 6.32 -10.63 -8.96
CA ASP A 105 5.44 -11.72 -9.39
C ASP A 105 4.17 -11.81 -8.53
N LEU A 106 4.10 -11.08 -7.40
CA LEU A 106 2.97 -11.17 -6.47
C LEU A 106 1.80 -10.28 -6.90
N LEU A 107 0.67 -10.90 -7.28
CA LEU A 107 -0.53 -10.20 -7.72
C LEU A 107 -1.62 -10.20 -6.63
N PRO A 108 -2.20 -9.03 -6.28
CA PRO A 108 -3.31 -8.95 -5.35
C PRO A 108 -4.66 -9.05 -6.08
N TRP A 109 -5.43 -10.10 -5.82
CA TRP A 109 -6.83 -10.21 -6.22
C TRP A 109 -7.74 -9.81 -5.07
N VAL A 110 -8.35 -8.63 -5.23
CA VAL A 110 -9.28 -8.07 -4.25
C VAL A 110 -10.71 -8.50 -4.57
N VAL A 111 -11.39 -9.13 -3.60
CA VAL A 111 -12.81 -9.47 -3.69
C VAL A 111 -13.57 -8.87 -2.51
N SER A 112 -14.81 -8.46 -2.75
CA SER A 112 -15.66 -7.92 -1.70
C SER A 112 -17.12 -8.35 -1.84
N GLY A 113 -17.83 -8.34 -0.72
CA GLY A 113 -19.27 -8.58 -0.61
C GLY A 113 -19.88 -7.71 0.48
N ARG A 114 -21.19 -7.47 0.42
CA ARG A 114 -21.89 -6.68 1.46
C ARG A 114 -21.92 -7.39 2.81
N ASP A 115 -21.92 -8.72 2.78
CA ASP A 115 -21.87 -9.60 3.94
C ASP A 115 -20.95 -10.80 3.66
N VAL A 116 -20.76 -11.64 4.68
CA VAL A 116 -19.84 -12.79 4.61
C VAL A 116 -20.28 -13.78 3.53
N ALA A 117 -21.59 -13.97 3.35
CA ALA A 117 -22.11 -14.87 2.32
C ALA A 117 -21.85 -14.31 0.91
N GLY A 118 -22.02 -13.00 0.71
CA GLY A 118 -21.71 -12.30 -0.53
C GLY A 118 -20.24 -12.35 -0.88
N LEU A 119 -19.34 -12.19 0.10
CA LEU A 119 -17.89 -12.33 -0.09
C LEU A 119 -17.54 -13.76 -0.56
N ARG A 120 -18.07 -14.77 0.13
CA ARG A 120 -17.86 -16.19 -0.23
C ARG A 120 -18.37 -16.51 -1.63
N ALA A 121 -19.57 -16.06 -1.96
CA ALA A 121 -20.17 -16.26 -3.29
C ALA A 121 -19.36 -15.58 -4.38
N GLN A 122 -18.87 -14.35 -4.14
CA GLN A 122 -18.03 -13.61 -5.08
C GLN A 122 -16.69 -14.32 -5.32
N ALA A 123 -16.05 -14.83 -4.26
CA ALA A 123 -14.81 -15.59 -4.38
C ALA A 123 -15.01 -16.88 -5.19
N ALA A 124 -16.07 -17.65 -4.90
CA ALA A 124 -16.41 -18.86 -5.64
C ALA A 124 -16.75 -18.57 -7.11
N GLN A 125 -17.47 -17.48 -7.40
CA GLN A 125 -17.79 -17.06 -8.77
C GLN A 125 -16.52 -16.68 -9.54
N LEU A 126 -15.60 -15.93 -8.92
CA LEU A 126 -14.33 -15.57 -9.53
C LEU A 126 -13.47 -16.82 -9.80
N ALA A 127 -13.38 -17.74 -8.83
CA ALA A 127 -12.64 -18.99 -9.00
C ALA A 127 -13.23 -19.85 -10.14
N GLY A 128 -14.56 -19.95 -10.22
CA GLY A 128 -15.25 -20.63 -11.32
C GLY A 128 -14.98 -19.99 -12.68
N PHE A 129 -15.00 -18.65 -12.75
CA PHE A 129 -14.65 -17.91 -13.96
C PHE A 129 -13.21 -18.19 -14.40
N VAL A 130 -12.25 -18.09 -13.49
CA VAL A 130 -10.82 -18.33 -13.77
C VAL A 130 -10.59 -19.76 -14.28
N ARG A 131 -11.20 -20.76 -13.64
CA ARG A 131 -11.15 -22.17 -14.08
C ARG A 131 -11.71 -22.35 -15.50
N ALA A 132 -12.85 -21.72 -15.80
CA ALA A 132 -13.46 -21.80 -17.12
C ALA A 132 -12.57 -21.17 -18.21
N GLN A 133 -11.96 -20.00 -17.93
CA GLN A 133 -11.04 -19.35 -18.87
C GLN A 133 -9.77 -20.18 -19.09
N ARG A 134 -9.25 -20.81 -18.04
CA ARG A 134 -8.10 -21.70 -18.15
C ARG A 134 -8.42 -22.94 -18.99
N ALA A 135 -9.58 -23.57 -18.76
CA ALA A 135 -10.04 -24.71 -19.56
C ALA A 135 -10.23 -24.36 -21.04
N ALA A 136 -10.58 -23.10 -21.34
CA ALA A 136 -10.70 -22.58 -22.70
C ALA A 136 -9.35 -22.15 -23.32
N GLY A 137 -8.23 -22.26 -22.60
CA GLY A 137 -6.90 -21.83 -23.08
C GLY A 137 -6.73 -20.32 -23.18
N ALA A 138 -7.57 -19.53 -22.49
CA ALA A 138 -7.59 -18.07 -22.56
C ALA A 138 -6.75 -17.36 -21.48
N VAL A 139 -5.98 -18.12 -20.70
CA VAL A 139 -5.12 -17.61 -19.63
C VAL A 139 -3.67 -17.60 -20.14
N ASP A 140 -3.14 -16.41 -20.38
CA ASP A 140 -1.74 -16.17 -20.72
C ASP A 140 -1.00 -15.48 -19.55
N GLY A 141 0.24 -15.05 -19.77
CA GLY A 141 1.07 -14.45 -18.72
C GLY A 141 0.54 -13.12 -18.15
N LEU A 142 -0.11 -12.28 -18.95
CA LEU A 142 -0.62 -10.98 -18.49
C LEU A 142 -2.05 -11.06 -17.97
N TRP A 143 -2.76 -12.14 -18.31
CA TRP A 143 -4.15 -12.35 -17.94
C TRP A 143 -4.44 -12.18 -16.43
N PRO A 144 -3.65 -12.75 -15.49
CA PRO A 144 -3.93 -12.61 -14.07
C PRO A 144 -3.80 -11.17 -13.56
N ALA A 145 -2.87 -10.39 -14.13
CA ALA A 145 -2.72 -8.96 -13.83
C ALA A 145 -3.91 -8.15 -14.38
N GLY A 146 -4.42 -8.52 -15.56
CA GLY A 146 -5.66 -7.95 -16.11
C GLY A 146 -6.88 -8.19 -15.21
N VAL A 147 -6.98 -9.38 -14.61
CA VAL A 147 -8.00 -9.67 -13.58
C VAL A 147 -7.82 -8.79 -12.36
N ALA A 148 -6.60 -8.67 -11.83
CA ALA A 148 -6.30 -7.80 -10.69
C ALA A 148 -6.72 -6.35 -10.94
N ALA A 149 -6.36 -5.78 -12.10
CA ALA A 149 -6.75 -4.43 -12.51
C ALA A 149 -8.28 -4.28 -12.63
N GLY A 150 -8.95 -5.28 -13.21
CA GLY A 150 -10.42 -5.29 -13.32
C GLY A 150 -11.12 -5.36 -11.96
N LEU A 151 -10.55 -6.09 -11.00
CA LEU A 151 -11.04 -6.18 -9.62
C LEU A 151 -10.83 -4.87 -8.86
N ALA A 152 -9.68 -4.21 -9.04
CA ALA A 152 -9.39 -2.90 -8.44
C ALA A 152 -10.39 -1.81 -8.87
N GLY A 153 -10.97 -1.93 -10.08
CA GLY A 153 -12.03 -1.04 -10.57
C GLY A 153 -13.45 -1.36 -10.06
N ARG A 154 -13.64 -2.39 -9.21
CA ARG A 154 -14.93 -2.73 -8.62
C ARG A 154 -15.20 -1.93 -7.35
N ALA A 155 -16.46 -1.78 -6.99
CA ALA A 155 -16.83 -1.19 -5.72
C ALA A 155 -16.29 -2.03 -4.55
N GLY A 156 -15.59 -1.39 -3.60
CA GLY A 156 -15.07 -2.03 -2.39
C GLY A 156 -16.13 -2.10 -1.29
N LEU A 157 -16.85 -3.22 -1.21
CA LEU A 157 -17.89 -3.47 -0.22
C LEU A 157 -17.31 -3.79 1.17
N GLU A 158 -18.17 -3.98 2.16
CA GLU A 158 -17.84 -4.05 3.59
C GLU A 158 -17.00 -5.29 3.95
N GLN A 159 -17.38 -6.48 3.49
CA GLN A 159 -16.60 -7.69 3.72
C GLN A 159 -15.61 -7.86 2.58
N ARG A 160 -14.32 -7.89 2.90
CA ARG A 160 -13.23 -7.88 1.91
C ARG A 160 -12.30 -9.07 2.12
N ALA A 161 -11.76 -9.57 1.03
CA ALA A 161 -10.60 -10.42 1.03
C ALA A 161 -9.60 -9.95 -0.02
N VAL A 162 -8.31 -10.07 0.29
CA VAL A 162 -7.21 -9.92 -0.65
C VAL A 162 -6.51 -11.27 -0.72
N VAL A 163 -6.44 -11.83 -1.92
CA VAL A 163 -5.67 -13.05 -2.22
C VAL A 163 -4.41 -12.65 -2.98
N THR A 164 -3.24 -12.96 -2.44
CA THR A 164 -1.95 -12.70 -3.07
C THR A 164 -1.33 -14.01 -3.55
N GLY A 165 -0.85 -14.04 -4.78
CA GLY A 165 -0.18 -15.23 -5.34
C GLY A 165 0.74 -14.87 -6.50
N GLN A 166 1.75 -15.72 -6.72
CA GLN A 166 2.70 -15.58 -7.83
C GLN A 166 2.22 -16.21 -9.13
N ASP A 167 1.21 -17.07 -9.04
CA ASP A 167 0.61 -17.75 -10.17
C ASP A 167 -0.90 -17.96 -9.97
N VAL A 168 -1.55 -18.43 -11.02
CA VAL A 168 -3.00 -18.67 -11.05
C VAL A 168 -3.42 -19.78 -10.08
N GLU A 169 -2.56 -20.75 -9.77
CA GLU A 169 -2.89 -21.84 -8.86
C GLU A 169 -2.95 -21.34 -7.41
N ALA A 170 -1.96 -20.54 -7.00
CA ALA A 170 -1.95 -19.89 -5.69
C ALA A 170 -3.18 -18.97 -5.52
N LEU A 171 -3.51 -18.19 -6.55
CA LEU A 171 -4.69 -17.32 -6.56
C LEU A 171 -6.01 -18.11 -6.48
N LEU A 172 -6.13 -19.21 -7.22
CA LEU A 172 -7.30 -20.10 -7.15
C LEU A 172 -7.46 -20.75 -5.77
N SER A 173 -6.37 -21.27 -5.22
CA SER A 173 -6.36 -21.88 -3.88
C SER A 173 -6.84 -20.88 -2.81
N GLY A 174 -6.32 -19.64 -2.85
CA GLY A 174 -6.77 -18.60 -1.92
C GLY A 174 -8.23 -18.20 -2.12
N LEU A 175 -8.73 -18.13 -3.36
CA LEU A 175 -10.16 -17.87 -3.62
C LEU A 175 -11.07 -19.00 -3.11
N ASP A 176 -10.66 -20.26 -3.25
CA ASP A 176 -11.40 -21.39 -2.69
C ASP A 176 -11.45 -21.32 -1.16
N ALA A 177 -10.33 -20.99 -0.51
CA ALA A 177 -10.26 -20.79 0.94
C ALA A 177 -11.20 -19.66 1.40
N VAL A 178 -11.22 -18.52 0.68
CA VAL A 178 -12.18 -17.43 0.95
C VAL A 178 -13.62 -17.93 0.77
N GLY A 179 -13.91 -18.69 -0.29
CA GLY A 179 -15.22 -19.26 -0.56
C GLY A 179 -15.70 -20.22 0.54
N ALA A 180 -14.79 -21.04 1.08
CA ALA A 180 -15.04 -21.93 2.22
C ALA A 180 -15.11 -21.18 3.57
N GLY A 181 -14.49 -19.99 3.65
CA GLY A 181 -14.33 -19.24 4.89
C GLY A 181 -13.26 -19.82 5.80
N GLU A 182 -12.21 -20.39 5.21
CA GLU A 182 -11.07 -20.99 5.89
C GLU A 182 -9.85 -20.07 5.80
N PRO A 183 -8.99 -20.03 6.83
CA PRO A 183 -7.72 -19.32 6.75
C PRO A 183 -6.78 -20.02 5.77
N ALA A 184 -6.03 -19.25 4.98
CA ALA A 184 -5.02 -19.76 4.07
C ALA A 184 -3.85 -18.77 3.95
N GLU A 185 -2.67 -19.28 3.59
CA GLU A 185 -1.52 -18.46 3.24
C GLU A 185 -1.85 -17.55 2.05
N GLY A 186 -1.37 -16.30 2.10
CA GLY A 186 -1.66 -15.32 1.06
C GLY A 186 -3.11 -14.81 1.05
N VAL A 187 -3.94 -15.17 2.04
CA VAL A 187 -5.31 -14.68 2.17
C VAL A 187 -5.44 -13.78 3.39
N THR A 188 -5.84 -12.54 3.15
CA THR A 188 -6.22 -11.60 4.21
C THR A 188 -7.70 -11.26 4.09
N THR A 189 -8.48 -11.53 5.13
CA THR A 189 -9.90 -11.16 5.20
C THR A 189 -10.13 -10.08 6.25
N GLY A 190 -11.06 -9.17 6.01
CA GLY A 190 -11.44 -8.15 6.98
C GLY A 190 -12.78 -7.52 6.69
N THR A 191 -13.35 -6.88 7.70
CA THR A 191 -14.51 -6.00 7.54
C THR A 191 -14.02 -4.56 7.48
N ALA A 192 -14.34 -3.85 6.41
CA ALA A 192 -14.07 -2.44 6.29
C ALA A 192 -14.94 -1.65 7.27
N THR A 193 -14.29 -0.85 8.11
CA THR A 193 -14.93 0.17 8.94
C THR A 193 -14.72 1.54 8.29
N PRO A 194 -15.62 2.52 8.54
CA PRO A 194 -15.33 3.91 8.18
C PRO A 194 -13.99 4.32 8.81
N GLY A 195 -13.04 4.75 7.98
CA GLY A 195 -11.72 5.13 8.45
C GLY A 195 -11.73 6.49 9.15
N SER A 196 -10.80 6.68 10.09
CA SER A 196 -10.49 7.96 10.74
C SER A 196 -9.26 8.66 10.11
N GLY A 197 -8.88 8.24 8.90
CA GLY A 197 -7.62 8.61 8.24
C GLY A 197 -6.50 7.59 8.42
N VAL A 198 -5.38 7.83 7.73
CA VAL A 198 -4.17 7.01 7.73
C VAL A 198 -3.08 7.69 8.55
N VAL A 199 -2.40 6.93 9.41
CA VAL A 199 -1.24 7.40 10.17
C VAL A 199 0.01 6.63 9.73
N PHE A 200 1.04 7.33 9.28
CA PHE A 200 2.35 6.72 9.10
C PHE A 200 3.15 6.78 10.41
N VAL A 201 3.63 5.61 10.85
CA VAL A 201 4.37 5.43 12.11
C VAL A 201 5.83 5.12 11.79
N PHE A 202 6.74 5.95 12.28
CA PHE A 202 8.17 5.86 12.02
C PHE A 202 8.91 5.36 13.26
N PRO A 203 9.35 4.09 13.31
CA PRO A 203 9.96 3.52 14.50
C PRO A 203 11.40 4.01 14.75
N ARG A 204 11.91 3.71 15.95
CA ARG A 204 13.33 3.89 16.31
C ARG A 204 14.21 2.79 15.71
N GLN A 205 15.51 2.85 16.01
CA GLN A 205 16.46 1.75 15.76
C GLN A 205 15.99 0.46 16.46
N GLY A 206 16.18 -0.67 15.78
CA GLY A 206 15.85 -2.03 16.23
C GLY A 206 15.25 -2.91 15.13
N GLY A 207 14.74 -2.31 14.05
CA GLY A 207 14.16 -3.02 12.90
C GLY A 207 15.11 -3.26 11.72
N GLN A 208 16.38 -2.86 11.83
CA GLN A 208 17.37 -3.04 10.78
C GLN A 208 17.79 -4.51 10.60
N TRP A 209 18.09 -4.90 9.36
CA TRP A 209 18.63 -6.22 9.00
C TRP A 209 19.48 -6.11 7.73
N VAL A 210 20.40 -7.06 7.53
CA VAL A 210 21.33 -7.06 6.38
C VAL A 210 20.56 -7.27 5.08
N GLY A 211 20.71 -6.35 4.13
CA GLY A 211 20.02 -6.41 2.84
C GLY A 211 18.62 -5.79 2.84
N MET A 212 18.24 -5.07 3.91
CA MET A 212 16.98 -4.33 3.93
C MET A 212 16.89 -3.36 2.75
N GLY A 213 15.73 -3.32 2.08
CA GLY A 213 15.51 -2.45 0.91
C GLY A 213 16.22 -2.86 -0.38
N ARG A 214 17.07 -3.89 -0.39
CA ARG A 214 17.82 -4.33 -1.59
C ARG A 214 16.90 -4.72 -2.74
N GLU A 215 15.89 -5.55 -2.47
CA GLU A 215 14.93 -5.94 -3.50
C GLU A 215 14.09 -4.76 -4.01
N LEU A 216 13.76 -3.82 -3.12
CA LEU A 216 13.00 -2.62 -3.47
C LEU A 216 13.80 -1.66 -4.36
N LEU A 217 15.13 -1.62 -4.23
CA LEU A 217 15.99 -0.87 -5.15
C LEU A 217 15.85 -1.32 -6.60
N ASP A 218 15.71 -2.63 -6.80
CA ASP A 218 15.64 -3.23 -8.13
C ASP A 218 14.20 -3.25 -8.68
N SER A 219 13.21 -3.43 -7.81
CA SER A 219 11.82 -3.66 -8.19
C SER A 219 10.93 -2.42 -8.12
N TRP A 220 11.27 -1.39 -7.33
CA TRP A 220 10.42 -0.19 -7.15
C TRP A 220 11.17 1.10 -7.49
N PRO A 221 11.01 1.65 -8.70
CA PRO A 221 11.69 2.88 -9.11
C PRO A 221 11.49 4.06 -8.15
N VAL A 222 10.29 4.23 -7.58
CA VAL A 222 10.02 5.30 -6.58
C VAL A 222 10.89 5.16 -5.33
N PHE A 223 11.06 3.92 -4.86
CA PHE A 223 11.91 3.65 -3.72
C PHE A 223 13.36 4.00 -4.06
N ALA A 224 13.85 3.53 -5.21
CA ALA A 224 15.21 3.78 -5.67
C ALA A 224 15.50 5.28 -5.88
N ASP A 225 14.58 6.00 -6.50
CA ASP A 225 14.68 7.43 -6.76
C ASP A 225 14.70 8.23 -5.46
N ARG A 226 13.80 7.91 -4.52
CA ARG A 226 13.76 8.58 -3.22
C ARG A 226 15.00 8.28 -2.40
N LEU A 227 15.47 7.04 -2.41
CA LEU A 227 16.68 6.65 -1.72
C LEU A 227 17.91 7.39 -2.28
N ALA A 228 17.99 7.59 -3.59
CA ALA A 228 19.06 8.35 -4.23
C ALA A 228 19.03 9.84 -3.84
N VAL A 229 17.84 10.43 -3.60
CA VAL A 229 17.72 11.78 -3.02
C VAL A 229 18.28 11.81 -1.60
N CYS A 230 17.89 10.84 -0.76
CA CYS A 230 18.40 10.72 0.60
C CYS A 230 19.93 10.50 0.64
N GLU A 231 20.47 9.69 -0.27
CA GLU A 231 21.92 9.45 -0.40
C GLU A 231 22.67 10.76 -0.68
N ARG A 232 22.22 11.55 -1.67
CA ARG A 232 22.83 12.85 -1.98
C ARG A 232 22.74 13.85 -0.82
N ALA A 233 21.64 13.81 -0.06
CA ALA A 233 21.45 14.68 1.09
C ALA A 233 22.35 14.29 2.28
N LEU A 234 22.68 13.00 2.42
CA LEU A 234 23.56 12.49 3.48
C LEU A 234 25.05 12.67 3.17
N ASP A 235 25.43 12.62 1.89
CA ASP A 235 26.82 12.65 1.41
C ASP A 235 27.72 13.70 2.10
N PRO A 236 27.28 14.94 2.39
CA PRO A 236 28.12 15.93 3.07
C PRO A 236 28.46 15.61 4.54
N PHE A 237 27.76 14.67 5.16
CA PHE A 237 27.82 14.42 6.61
C PHE A 237 28.43 13.06 6.99
N VAL A 238 28.59 12.15 6.03
CA VAL A 238 29.01 10.76 6.25
C VAL A 238 30.26 10.40 5.46
N ASP A 239 30.97 9.36 5.89
CA ASP A 239 32.19 8.84 5.24
C ASP A 239 31.98 7.47 4.57
N TRP A 240 30.72 7.07 4.39
CA TRP A 240 30.29 5.78 3.85
C TRP A 240 29.19 5.97 2.78
N SER A 241 29.02 5.02 1.87
CA SER A 241 27.95 5.05 0.87
C SER A 241 26.68 4.34 1.38
N LEU A 242 25.54 5.03 1.31
CA LEU A 242 24.24 4.46 1.64
C LEU A 242 23.93 3.22 0.80
N ARG A 243 24.20 3.30 -0.50
CA ARG A 243 23.97 2.17 -1.40
C ARG A 243 24.85 0.97 -1.07
N GLU A 244 26.13 1.18 -0.76
CA GLU A 244 27.04 0.10 -0.36
C GLU A 244 26.60 -0.57 0.95
N VAL A 245 26.13 0.21 1.93
CA VAL A 245 25.64 -0.33 3.20
C VAL A 245 24.39 -1.20 2.99
N LEU A 246 23.45 -0.77 2.15
CA LEU A 246 22.19 -1.51 1.91
C LEU A 246 22.38 -2.76 1.04
N THR A 247 23.27 -2.69 0.04
CA THR A 247 23.49 -3.80 -0.91
C THR A 247 24.57 -4.77 -0.46
N GLY A 248 25.45 -4.35 0.45
CA GLY A 248 26.50 -5.17 1.04
C GLY A 248 25.97 -6.22 2.02
N SER A 249 26.88 -7.13 2.41
CA SER A 249 26.58 -8.22 3.36
C SER A 249 27.35 -8.09 4.68
N ASP A 250 27.99 -6.94 4.94
CA ASP A 250 28.86 -6.75 6.09
C ASP A 250 28.05 -6.33 7.32
N GLU A 251 27.85 -7.26 8.25
CA GLU A 251 27.09 -7.05 9.49
C GLU A 251 27.70 -5.97 10.38
N LYS A 252 28.98 -5.60 10.21
CA LYS A 252 29.62 -4.56 11.03
C LYS A 252 28.90 -3.22 10.92
N TRP A 253 28.23 -2.96 9.80
CA TRP A 253 27.46 -1.73 9.60
C TRP A 253 26.29 -1.64 10.57
N LEU A 254 25.68 -2.76 10.94
CA LEU A 254 24.53 -2.79 11.87
C LEU A 254 24.92 -2.50 13.33
N GLY A 255 26.21 -2.59 13.67
CA GLY A 255 26.72 -2.23 14.99
C GLY A 255 27.07 -0.74 15.16
N ARG A 256 27.12 0.03 14.06
CA ARG A 256 27.51 1.45 14.06
C ARG A 256 26.29 2.35 14.10
N VAL A 257 26.03 3.03 15.23
CA VAL A 257 24.89 3.94 15.37
C VAL A 257 24.91 5.09 14.36
N ASP A 258 26.10 5.60 14.05
CA ASP A 258 26.33 6.67 13.09
C ASP A 258 25.99 6.27 11.64
N VAL A 259 25.90 4.96 11.38
CA VAL A 259 25.48 4.37 10.09
C VAL A 259 24.01 3.98 10.15
N VAL A 260 23.61 3.18 11.14
CA VAL A 260 22.26 2.60 11.24
C VAL A 260 21.17 3.65 11.27
N GLN A 261 21.36 4.74 12.02
CA GLN A 261 20.36 5.79 12.15
C GLN A 261 20.06 6.49 10.80
N PRO A 262 21.06 7.04 10.08
CA PRO A 262 20.83 7.60 8.74
C PRO A 262 20.30 6.59 7.70
N VAL A 263 20.77 5.34 7.72
CA VAL A 263 20.31 4.32 6.77
C VAL A 263 18.83 3.99 6.99
N LEU A 264 18.41 3.79 8.24
CA LEU A 264 17.00 3.57 8.58
C LEU A 264 16.14 4.77 8.21
N TRP A 265 16.61 6.00 8.46
CA TRP A 265 15.91 7.21 8.03
C TRP A 265 15.68 7.23 6.52
N ALA A 266 16.72 6.96 5.72
CA ALA A 266 16.60 6.95 4.27
C ALA A 266 15.63 5.88 3.77
N VAL A 267 15.66 4.67 4.36
CA VAL A 267 14.71 3.59 4.04
C VAL A 267 13.29 3.98 4.41
N MET A 268 13.05 4.49 5.61
CA MET A 268 11.72 4.90 6.06
C MET A 268 11.12 6.01 5.18
N VAL A 269 11.92 7.02 4.85
CA VAL A 269 11.50 8.12 3.95
C VAL A 269 11.21 7.58 2.54
N SER A 270 11.94 6.58 2.07
CA SER A 270 11.72 5.96 0.75
C SER A 270 10.50 5.05 0.71
N LEU A 271 10.24 4.30 1.79
CA LEU A 271 9.03 3.49 1.94
C LEU A 271 7.75 4.35 1.98
N ALA A 272 7.82 5.54 2.56
CA ALA A 272 6.69 6.47 2.55
C ALA A 272 6.27 6.84 1.11
N GLU A 273 7.24 7.04 0.21
CA GLU A 273 6.95 7.32 -1.20
C GLU A 273 6.38 6.11 -1.94
N VAL A 274 6.77 4.88 -1.57
CA VAL A 274 6.13 3.65 -2.11
C VAL A 274 4.65 3.60 -1.74
N TRP A 275 4.31 3.91 -0.48
CA TRP A 275 2.90 3.95 -0.04
C TRP A 275 2.11 5.06 -0.76
N ARG A 276 2.69 6.25 -0.93
CA ARG A 276 2.07 7.34 -1.70
C ARG A 276 1.84 6.96 -3.15
N ALA A 277 2.81 6.30 -3.78
CA ALA A 277 2.68 5.80 -5.15
C ALA A 277 1.56 4.74 -5.29
N ALA A 278 1.26 4.00 -4.22
CA ALA A 278 0.11 3.11 -4.14
C ALA A 278 -1.22 3.82 -3.81
N GLY A 279 -1.23 5.15 -3.73
CA GLY A 279 -2.40 5.98 -3.43
C GLY A 279 -2.73 6.10 -1.94
N VAL A 280 -1.82 5.71 -1.05
CA VAL A 280 -1.98 5.82 0.40
C VAL A 280 -1.25 7.07 0.90
N GLU A 281 -2.00 8.14 1.14
CA GLU A 281 -1.49 9.37 1.75
C GLU A 281 -1.72 9.39 3.26
N PRO A 282 -0.75 9.85 4.07
CA PRO A 282 -0.93 10.00 5.51
C PRO A 282 -1.73 11.28 5.84
N ASP A 283 -2.78 11.14 6.63
CA ASP A 283 -3.46 12.28 7.28
C ASP A 283 -2.64 12.79 8.48
N ALA A 284 -1.90 11.88 9.13
CA ALA A 284 -0.98 12.21 10.19
C ALA A 284 0.28 11.33 10.17
N VAL A 285 1.33 11.81 10.84
CA VAL A 285 2.55 11.07 11.10
C VAL A 285 2.91 11.12 12.57
N VAL A 286 3.54 10.06 13.04
CA VAL A 286 4.17 9.99 14.37
C VAL A 286 5.48 9.25 14.26
N GLY A 287 6.51 9.73 14.96
CA GLY A 287 7.82 9.08 15.01
C GLY A 287 8.23 8.74 16.43
N HIS A 288 8.96 7.65 16.60
CA HIS A 288 9.51 7.25 17.91
C HIS A 288 10.97 7.65 18.00
N SER A 289 11.32 8.55 18.92
CA SER A 289 12.69 9.06 19.10
C SER A 289 13.25 9.59 17.76
N GLN A 290 14.37 9.07 17.27
CA GLN A 290 14.92 9.44 15.96
C GLN A 290 13.96 9.24 14.77
N GLY A 291 12.95 8.37 14.90
CA GLY A 291 11.93 8.17 13.88
C GLY A 291 11.14 9.44 13.57
N GLU A 292 11.08 10.40 14.51
CA GLU A 292 10.49 11.72 14.26
C GLU A 292 11.19 12.48 13.14
N ILE A 293 12.48 12.22 12.88
CA ILE A 293 13.22 12.87 11.79
C ILE A 293 12.65 12.43 10.44
N ALA A 294 12.33 11.13 10.28
CA ALA A 294 11.66 10.62 9.09
C ALA A 294 10.22 11.13 9.00
N ALA A 295 9.49 11.15 10.13
CA ALA A 295 8.14 11.69 10.19
C ALA A 295 8.08 13.17 9.75
N ALA A 296 9.00 14.01 10.23
CA ALA A 296 9.08 15.42 9.88
C ALA A 296 9.35 15.64 8.39
N VAL A 297 10.23 14.82 7.78
CA VAL A 297 10.50 14.88 6.33
C VAL A 297 9.29 14.42 5.52
N VAL A 298 8.64 13.31 5.91
CA VAL A 298 7.50 12.76 5.18
C VAL A 298 6.28 13.68 5.28
N ALA A 299 6.06 14.30 6.44
CA ALA A 299 5.08 15.36 6.60
C ALA A 299 5.49 16.68 5.94
N GLY A 300 6.64 16.79 5.28
CA GLY A 300 7.07 18.04 4.62
C GLY A 300 7.42 19.19 5.57
N ARG A 301 7.53 18.93 6.87
CA ARG A 301 7.93 19.92 7.89
C ARG A 301 9.43 20.19 7.85
N LEU A 302 10.23 19.20 7.45
CA LEU A 302 11.65 19.37 7.12
C LEU A 302 11.91 19.02 5.66
N SER A 303 12.89 19.71 5.06
CA SER A 303 13.46 19.28 3.78
C SER A 303 14.24 17.97 3.94
N VAL A 304 14.53 17.28 2.84
CA VAL A 304 15.33 16.04 2.91
C VAL A 304 16.75 16.35 3.37
N GLU A 305 17.30 17.48 2.94
CA GLU A 305 18.60 18.00 3.32
C GLU A 305 18.68 18.31 4.82
N ASP A 306 17.65 18.95 5.35
CA ASP A 306 17.55 19.21 6.79
C ASP A 306 17.39 17.92 7.60
N GLY A 307 16.56 16.99 7.12
CA GLY A 307 16.40 15.67 7.74
C GLY A 307 17.71 14.88 7.77
N ALA A 308 18.45 14.88 6.65
CA ALA A 308 19.76 14.26 6.54
C ALA A 308 20.78 14.88 7.50
N ARG A 309 20.80 16.22 7.58
CA ARG A 309 21.63 16.97 8.54
C ARG A 309 21.31 16.57 9.98
N VAL A 310 20.03 16.54 10.37
CA VAL A 310 19.61 16.16 11.73
C VAL A 310 20.03 14.74 12.06
N VAL A 311 19.70 13.77 11.21
CA VAL A 311 19.98 12.35 11.52
C VAL A 311 21.47 12.05 11.55
N ALA A 312 22.26 12.59 10.61
CA ALA A 312 23.69 12.33 10.54
C ALA A 312 24.48 13.01 11.67
N LEU A 313 24.15 14.26 11.99
CA LEU A 313 24.84 14.98 13.08
C LEU A 313 24.47 14.41 14.45
N ARG A 314 23.19 14.05 14.65
CA ARG A 314 22.74 13.34 15.86
C ARG A 314 23.48 12.01 16.03
N SER A 315 23.48 11.17 15.00
CA SER A 315 24.05 9.83 15.10
C SER A 315 25.57 9.86 15.30
N ARG A 316 26.26 10.83 14.70
CA ARG A 316 27.69 11.06 14.92
C ARG A 316 28.00 11.54 16.33
N ALA A 317 27.22 12.49 16.87
CA ALA A 317 27.41 12.98 18.23
C ALA A 317 27.26 11.86 19.28
N LEU A 318 26.35 10.89 19.04
CA LEU A 318 26.16 9.73 19.91
C LEU A 318 27.40 8.85 20.07
N LEU A 319 28.34 8.87 19.11
CA LEU A 319 29.60 8.12 19.24
C LEU A 319 30.41 8.55 20.46
N ARG A 320 30.29 9.81 20.91
CA ARG A 320 30.96 10.30 22.12
C ARG A 320 30.42 9.68 23.41
N LEU A 321 29.24 9.08 23.36
CA LEU A 321 28.56 8.42 24.49
C LEU A 321 28.68 6.89 24.43
N SER A 322 29.30 6.35 23.37
CA SER A 322 29.51 4.90 23.19
C SER A 322 30.27 4.32 24.39
N GLY A 323 29.77 3.19 24.90
CA GLY A 323 30.26 2.47 26.07
C GLY A 323 29.88 3.07 27.43
N GLN A 324 29.28 4.27 27.48
CA GLN A 324 29.01 4.97 28.75
C GLN A 324 27.61 4.74 29.31
N GLY A 325 26.70 4.16 28.50
CA GLY A 325 25.30 3.99 28.87
C GLY A 325 24.72 2.66 28.40
N ALA A 326 23.55 2.33 28.94
CA ALA A 326 22.77 1.19 28.51
C ALA A 326 21.27 1.51 28.58
N MET A 327 20.48 0.68 27.92
CA MET A 327 19.02 0.74 27.95
C MET A 327 18.43 -0.65 28.14
N ALA A 328 17.25 -0.74 28.75
CA ALA A 328 16.52 -2.00 28.91
C ALA A 328 15.01 -1.79 28.72
N SER A 329 14.36 -2.77 28.10
CA SER A 329 12.89 -2.88 28.05
C SER A 329 12.42 -3.63 29.28
N VAL A 330 11.45 -3.07 30.00
CA VAL A 330 10.88 -3.59 31.25
C VAL A 330 9.38 -3.84 31.07
N ALA A 331 8.94 -5.02 31.49
CA ALA A 331 7.54 -5.45 31.42
C ALA A 331 6.72 -4.95 32.63
N LEU A 332 6.67 -3.64 32.84
CA LEU A 332 5.93 -2.94 33.89
C LEU A 332 5.29 -1.67 33.34
N ASP A 333 4.29 -1.13 34.04
CA ASP A 333 3.73 0.19 33.74
C ASP A 333 4.67 1.32 34.20
N ALA A 334 4.53 2.51 33.61
CA ALA A 334 5.41 3.66 33.88
C ALA A 334 5.50 4.01 35.38
N VAL A 335 4.35 4.03 36.08
CA VAL A 335 4.29 4.34 37.52
C VAL A 335 4.99 3.28 38.35
N GLU A 336 4.89 2.00 37.97
CA GLU A 336 5.54 0.91 38.69
C GLU A 336 7.06 0.91 38.47
N VAL A 337 7.49 1.22 37.24
CA VAL A 337 8.91 1.36 36.89
C VAL A 337 9.56 2.44 37.73
N GLU A 338 8.94 3.62 37.85
CA GLU A 338 9.48 4.73 38.65
C GLU A 338 9.74 4.33 40.12
N GLY A 339 8.89 3.48 40.69
CA GLY A 339 9.05 2.99 42.06
C GLY A 339 10.21 2.01 42.28
N VAL A 340 10.88 1.55 41.21
CA VAL A 340 11.94 0.52 41.27
C VAL A 340 13.26 0.93 40.60
N LEU A 341 13.35 2.16 40.05
CA LEU A 341 14.55 2.66 39.39
C LEU A 341 15.70 2.85 40.39
N PRO A 342 16.90 2.31 40.12
CA PRO A 342 18.09 2.61 40.93
C PRO A 342 18.75 3.92 40.51
N GLY A 343 19.40 4.56 41.47
CA GLY A 343 20.46 5.53 41.22
C GLY A 343 20.04 6.64 40.25
N SER A 344 20.69 6.64 39.09
CA SER A 344 20.50 7.63 38.02
C SER A 344 19.66 7.11 36.85
N VAL A 345 19.19 5.86 36.87
CA VAL A 345 18.34 5.31 35.80
C VAL A 345 17.04 6.11 35.69
N THR A 346 16.64 6.40 34.45
CA THR A 346 15.40 7.14 34.14
C THR A 346 14.54 6.38 33.14
N VAL A 347 13.25 6.73 33.08
CA VAL A 347 12.36 6.29 32.00
C VAL A 347 12.74 7.01 30.71
N ALA A 348 13.06 6.24 29.68
CA ALA A 348 13.42 6.73 28.35
C ALA A 348 12.25 6.74 27.38
N ALA A 349 11.34 5.77 27.47
CA ALA A 349 10.16 5.70 26.62
C ALA A 349 9.04 4.88 27.29
N VAL A 350 7.80 5.28 27.05
CA VAL A 350 6.60 4.50 27.41
C VAL A 350 5.94 4.07 26.10
N ASN A 351 6.14 2.82 25.68
CA ASN A 351 5.68 2.36 24.37
C ASN A 351 4.23 1.87 24.41
N ALA A 352 3.85 1.23 25.51
CA ALA A 352 2.51 0.72 25.79
C ALA A 352 2.36 0.43 27.30
N PRO A 353 1.13 0.19 27.80
CA PRO A 353 0.94 -0.43 29.11
C PRO A 353 1.75 -1.72 29.22
N GLY A 354 2.49 -1.88 30.31
CA GLY A 354 3.40 -3.00 30.54
C GLY A 354 4.64 -3.03 29.63
N GLN A 355 4.97 -1.95 28.92
CA GLN A 355 6.13 -1.88 28.03
C GLN A 355 6.86 -0.53 28.11
N VAL A 356 7.79 -0.44 29.06
CA VAL A 356 8.59 0.76 29.33
C VAL A 356 10.05 0.50 28.99
N VAL A 357 10.74 1.52 28.47
CA VAL A 357 12.19 1.50 28.28
C VAL A 357 12.84 2.40 29.31
N VAL A 358 13.87 1.90 29.97
CA VAL A 358 14.71 2.63 30.91
C VAL A 358 16.11 2.85 30.34
N SER A 359 16.78 3.91 30.78
CA SER A 359 18.13 4.28 30.33
C SER A 359 18.97 4.83 31.48
N GLY A 360 20.28 4.55 31.45
CA GLY A 360 21.22 4.99 32.49
C GLY A 360 22.58 4.31 32.38
N PRO A 361 23.41 4.36 33.45
CA PRO A 361 24.71 3.70 33.49
C PRO A 361 24.61 2.17 33.27
N PRO A 362 25.60 1.54 32.61
CA PRO A 362 25.56 0.11 32.29
C PRO A 362 25.38 -0.80 33.50
N ASP A 363 26.07 -0.50 34.60
CA ASP A 363 26.04 -1.30 35.82
C ASP A 363 24.68 -1.19 36.53
N GLU A 364 24.08 0.00 36.58
CA GLU A 364 22.77 0.23 37.20
C GLU A 364 21.64 -0.44 36.39
N ILE A 365 21.72 -0.40 35.05
CA ILE A 365 20.79 -1.12 34.17
C ILE A 365 20.92 -2.63 34.35
N ALA A 366 22.15 -3.15 34.46
CA ALA A 366 22.40 -4.56 34.69
C ALA A 366 21.83 -5.00 36.05
N GLU A 367 22.07 -4.22 37.10
CA GLU A 367 21.53 -4.48 38.45
C GLU A 367 19.99 -4.47 38.44
N LEU A 368 19.37 -3.47 37.79
CA LEU A 368 17.92 -3.41 37.66
C LEU A 368 17.35 -4.65 36.96
N CYS A 369 17.95 -5.09 35.87
CA CYS A 369 17.52 -6.30 35.16
C CYS A 369 17.56 -7.54 36.06
N VAL A 370 18.63 -7.72 36.85
CA VAL A 370 18.74 -8.85 37.79
C VAL A 370 17.67 -8.78 38.87
N ARG A 371 17.49 -7.61 39.52
CA ARG A 371 16.48 -7.45 40.58
C ARG A 371 15.06 -7.66 40.08
N LEU A 372 14.76 -7.29 38.84
CA LEU A 372 13.45 -7.52 38.24
C LEU A 372 13.24 -8.99 37.90
N ASP A 373 14.26 -9.67 37.38
CA ASP A 373 14.21 -11.11 37.10
C ASP A 373 13.97 -11.93 38.37
N GLU A 374 14.63 -11.57 39.49
CA GLU A 374 14.39 -12.17 40.82
C GLU A 374 12.94 -11.99 41.32
N ARG A 375 12.25 -10.95 40.84
CA ARG A 375 10.84 -10.67 41.13
C ARG A 375 9.87 -11.26 40.10
N GLY A 376 10.38 -12.03 39.13
CA GLY A 376 9.59 -12.60 38.03
C GLY A 376 9.13 -11.58 36.99
N VAL A 377 9.74 -10.39 36.97
CA VAL A 377 9.44 -9.32 36.01
C VAL A 377 10.45 -9.36 34.88
N ARG A 378 9.96 -9.47 33.64
CA ARG A 378 10.83 -9.51 32.46
C ARG A 378 11.51 -8.15 32.23
N ALA A 379 12.83 -8.14 32.23
CA ALA A 379 13.65 -7.01 31.82
C ALA A 379 14.71 -7.48 30.81
N ARG A 380 14.77 -6.86 29.63
CA ARG A 380 15.70 -7.23 28.55
C ARG A 380 16.54 -6.03 28.14
N ARG A 381 17.86 -6.16 28.21
CA ARG A 381 18.80 -5.16 27.69
C ARG A 381 18.60 -4.97 26.18
N ILE A 382 18.62 -3.73 25.73
CA ILE A 382 18.57 -3.35 24.33
C ILE A 382 20.01 -3.29 23.81
N GLU A 383 20.24 -3.74 22.59
CA GLU A 383 21.55 -3.71 21.92
C GLU A 383 21.91 -2.28 21.49
N VAL A 384 22.23 -1.45 22.48
CA VAL A 384 22.79 -0.11 22.36
C VAL A 384 23.81 0.07 23.48
N ASP A 385 24.86 0.82 23.21
CA ASP A 385 25.99 1.07 24.11
C ASP A 385 26.04 2.52 24.63
N TYR A 386 24.93 3.25 24.49
CA TYR A 386 24.71 4.60 25.01
C TYR A 386 23.31 4.70 25.63
N ALA A 387 23.10 5.67 26.52
CA ALA A 387 21.80 5.94 27.14
C ALA A 387 21.15 7.18 26.48
N SER A 388 20.33 6.98 25.45
CA SER A 388 19.46 8.06 24.94
C SER A 388 18.32 8.34 25.92
N HIS A 389 17.80 9.58 25.92
CA HIS A 389 16.73 10.04 26.80
C HIS A 389 17.13 10.04 28.30
N HIS A 390 18.41 10.31 28.55
CA HIS A 390 19.04 10.32 29.87
C HIS A 390 19.95 11.55 30.00
N ALA A 391 20.27 11.97 31.23
CA ALA A 391 21.16 13.11 31.49
C ALA A 391 22.56 13.00 30.83
N GLN A 392 23.01 11.78 30.49
CA GLN A 392 24.26 11.57 29.75
C GLN A 392 24.30 12.28 28.38
N VAL A 393 23.14 12.53 27.75
CA VAL A 393 23.10 13.25 26.46
C VAL A 393 23.42 14.74 26.60
N GLU A 394 23.40 15.30 27.80
CA GLU A 394 23.76 16.70 28.06
C GLU A 394 25.22 16.98 27.64
N ALA A 395 26.09 15.96 27.66
CA ALA A 395 27.50 16.06 27.23
C ALA A 395 27.67 16.38 25.73
N ILE A 396 26.62 16.20 24.93
CA ILE A 396 26.62 16.46 23.48
C ILE A 396 25.63 17.56 23.07
N GLU A 397 25.01 18.27 24.03
CA GLU A 397 24.03 19.32 23.75
C GLU A 397 24.60 20.43 22.87
N GLU A 398 25.76 20.99 23.26
CA GLU A 398 26.38 22.12 22.54
C GLU A 398 26.75 21.74 21.11
N GLU A 399 27.34 20.55 20.92
CA GLU A 399 27.72 20.03 19.61
C GLU A 399 26.50 19.85 18.70
N LEU A 400 25.42 19.27 19.22
CA LEU A 400 24.19 19.06 18.46
C LEU A 400 23.51 20.39 18.12
N ARG A 401 23.43 21.33 19.07
CA ARG A 401 22.82 22.64 18.84
C ARG A 401 23.59 23.45 17.80
N ALA A 402 24.91 23.52 17.91
CA ALA A 402 25.75 24.19 16.92
C ALA A 402 25.63 23.52 15.54
N GLY A 403 25.61 22.19 15.51
CA GLY A 403 25.44 21.41 14.29
C GLY A 403 24.11 21.67 13.56
N LEU A 404 23.06 22.07 14.30
CA LEU A 404 21.70 22.30 13.77
C LEU A 404 21.29 23.77 13.75
N GLU A 405 22.24 24.70 13.91
CA GLU A 405 21.95 26.12 13.84
C GLU A 405 21.25 26.51 12.52
N GLY A 406 20.23 27.37 12.64
CA GLY A 406 19.41 27.86 11.53
C GLY A 406 18.30 26.91 11.07
N LEU A 407 18.18 25.72 11.68
CA LEU A 407 17.11 24.77 11.37
C LEU A 407 15.77 25.23 11.97
N SER A 408 14.70 25.11 11.19
CA SER A 408 13.33 25.35 11.65
C SER A 408 12.32 24.64 10.74
N SER A 409 11.20 24.17 11.31
CA SER A 409 10.14 23.51 10.53
C SER A 409 9.32 24.49 9.69
N ARG A 410 8.88 24.00 8.54
CA ARG A 410 7.93 24.68 7.64
C ARG A 410 6.50 24.25 7.94
N GLY A 411 5.54 25.06 7.49
CA GLY A 411 4.12 24.70 7.52
C GLY A 411 3.80 23.51 6.62
N SER A 412 2.86 22.68 7.05
CA SER A 412 2.41 21.50 6.31
C SER A 412 0.94 21.16 6.57
N GLU A 413 0.28 20.60 5.56
CA GLU A 413 -1.08 20.06 5.66
C GLU A 413 -1.11 18.70 6.40
N VAL A 414 -0.01 17.93 6.37
CA VAL A 414 0.08 16.65 7.09
C VAL A 414 0.36 16.90 8.56
N MET A 415 -0.52 16.39 9.43
CA MET A 415 -0.39 16.57 10.87
C MET A 415 0.78 15.74 11.41
N MET A 416 1.68 16.34 12.17
CA MET A 416 2.74 15.61 12.89
C MET A 416 2.45 15.68 14.39
N TRP A 417 2.34 14.53 15.05
CA TRP A 417 2.23 14.44 16.50
C TRP A 417 3.62 14.24 17.09
N SER A 418 4.01 15.15 17.99
CA SER A 418 5.28 15.03 18.72
C SER A 418 5.14 14.05 19.88
N THR A 419 6.03 13.07 19.92
CA THR A 419 6.18 12.16 21.08
C THR A 419 6.98 12.78 22.22
N VAL A 420 7.58 13.96 21.98
CA VAL A 420 8.30 14.75 23.00
C VAL A 420 7.34 15.60 23.81
N THR A 421 6.40 16.29 23.16
CA THR A 421 5.46 17.20 23.83
C THR A 421 4.07 16.61 24.06
N GLY A 422 3.70 15.55 23.32
CA GLY A 422 2.34 14.99 23.34
C GLY A 422 1.32 15.86 22.60
N GLU A 423 1.76 16.87 21.85
CA GLU A 423 0.92 17.79 21.08
C GLU A 423 1.23 17.73 19.57
N PRO A 424 0.30 18.19 18.70
CA PRO A 424 0.63 18.45 17.31
C PRO A 424 1.73 19.51 17.18
N VAL A 425 2.71 19.24 16.33
CA VAL A 425 3.84 20.13 16.03
C VAL A 425 3.34 21.41 15.36
N ARG A 426 3.74 22.57 15.87
CA ARG A 426 3.46 23.89 15.29
C ARG A 426 4.52 24.28 14.26
N ASP A 427 4.24 25.32 13.50
CA ASP A 427 5.20 25.87 12.55
C ASP A 427 6.43 26.40 13.31
N GLU A 428 7.60 26.31 12.69
CA GLU A 428 8.88 26.74 13.23
C GLU A 428 9.37 26.04 14.53
N GLU A 429 8.59 25.08 15.06
CA GLU A 429 8.88 24.39 16.32
C GLU A 429 10.02 23.36 16.26
N LEU A 430 10.30 22.75 15.08
CA LEU A 430 11.34 21.72 14.92
C LEU A 430 12.73 22.33 14.72
N ASP A 431 13.16 23.14 15.69
CA ASP A 431 14.47 23.79 15.72
C ASP A 431 15.59 22.90 16.31
N ALA A 432 16.81 23.42 16.38
CA ALA A 432 17.94 22.74 17.04
C ALA A 432 17.62 22.33 18.49
N SER A 433 16.87 23.18 19.22
CA SER A 433 16.46 22.91 20.60
C SER A 433 15.51 21.73 20.69
N TYR A 434 14.57 21.62 19.76
CA TYR A 434 13.63 20.52 19.66
C TYR A 434 14.35 19.20 19.44
N TRP A 435 15.27 19.13 18.48
CA TRP A 435 15.97 17.89 18.18
C TRP A 435 16.90 17.43 19.30
N TYR A 436 17.45 18.37 20.08
CA TYR A 436 18.08 18.05 21.35
C TYR A 436 17.08 17.51 22.39
N ARG A 437 15.95 18.20 22.61
CA ARG A 437 14.89 17.71 23.52
C ARG A 437 14.31 16.36 23.10
N ASN A 438 14.26 16.04 21.81
CA ASN A 438 13.86 14.73 21.32
C ASN A 438 14.87 13.63 21.70
N LEU A 439 16.14 13.98 21.85
CA LEU A 439 17.19 13.05 22.28
C LEU A 439 17.32 12.95 23.82
N ARG A 440 16.99 14.03 24.54
CA ARG A 440 17.00 14.11 26.02
C ARG A 440 15.73 13.57 26.64
#